data_AF-A0A972PFC6-F1
#
_entry.id   AF-A0A972PFC6-F1
#
_cell.length_a   1.000
_cell.length_b   1.000
_cell.length_c   1.000
_cell.angle_alpha   90.00
_cell.angle_beta   90.00
_cell.angle_gamma   90.00
#
_symmetry.space_group_name_H-M   'P 1'
#
loop_
_entity.id
_entity.type
_entity.pdbx_description
1 polymer ?
#
loop_
_entity_poly.entity_id
_entity_poly.type
_entity_poly.pdbx_seq_one_letter_code
_entity_poly.pdbx_strand_id
1 'polypeptide(L)'
;MVKEKVLPGARKKEVILAKIKNLLEAQPEISFAYAHGSFLEQETFGDIDLAIYLSPVPAGSGTYYELALESALEELIHYPVDLRILNEAPLSFKYSVLRNGTRILEKDEDLRVAFQEQTPSSITILPPAPEALLEGGPGSVKYDHLRVEKRS
;
A
#
# COMPACT_ATOMS: atom_id res chain seq x y z
N MET A 1 6.12 -24.76 -1.64
CA MET A 1 6.21 -24.74 -0.16
C MET A 1 4.93 -24.13 0.35
N VAL A 2 4.19 -24.85 1.20
CA VAL A 2 2.89 -24.40 1.71
C VAL A 2 3.17 -23.49 2.91
N LYS A 3 2.77 -22.21 2.85
CA LYS A 3 2.88 -21.29 3.99
C LYS A 3 1.96 -21.82 5.11
N GLU A 4 2.55 -22.29 6.21
CA GLU A 4 1.81 -22.86 7.33
C GLU A 4 1.15 -21.73 8.12
N LYS A 5 -0.19 -21.74 8.20
CA LYS A 5 -0.96 -20.71 8.93
C LYS A 5 -0.76 -20.89 10.43
N VAL A 6 -0.28 -19.85 11.11
CA VAL A 6 0.01 -19.92 12.55
C VAL A 6 -1.09 -19.23 13.37
N LEU A 7 -1.42 -19.81 14.53
CA LEU A 7 -2.41 -19.32 15.50
C LEU A 7 -1.71 -18.70 16.74
N PRO A 8 -1.38 -17.41 16.77
CA PRO A 8 -1.01 -16.74 18.01
C PRO A 8 -2.26 -16.17 18.71
N GLY A 9 -2.45 -16.51 19.98
CA GLY A 9 -3.49 -15.88 20.81
C GLY A 9 -3.27 -14.36 20.94
N ALA A 10 -4.32 -13.60 21.28
CA ALA A 10 -4.31 -12.13 21.33
C ALA A 10 -3.11 -11.53 22.08
N ARG A 11 -2.76 -12.09 23.25
CA ARG A 11 -1.59 -11.69 24.04
C ARG A 11 -0.26 -11.84 23.30
N LYS A 12 -0.15 -12.85 22.44
CA LYS A 12 1.05 -13.08 21.61
C LYS A 12 1.12 -12.08 20.46
N LYS A 13 -0.02 -11.67 19.88
CA LYS A 13 -0.08 -10.61 18.86
C LYS A 13 0.40 -9.27 19.41
N GLU A 14 -0.05 -8.90 20.62
CA GLU A 14 0.41 -7.67 21.29
C GLU A 14 1.93 -7.66 21.50
N VAL A 15 2.50 -8.79 21.96
CA VAL A 15 3.95 -8.93 22.14
C VAL A 15 4.70 -8.82 20.81
N ILE A 16 4.17 -9.42 19.74
CA ILE A 16 4.74 -9.32 18.39
C ILE A 16 4.72 -7.86 17.92
N LEU A 17 3.58 -7.18 18.02
CA LEU A 17 3.45 -5.77 17.63
C LEU A 17 4.38 -4.86 18.43
N ALA A 18 4.56 -5.12 19.73
CA ALA A 18 5.50 -4.37 20.55
C ALA A 18 6.96 -4.57 20.09
N LYS A 19 7.35 -5.80 19.74
CA LYS A 19 8.69 -6.08 19.18
C LYS A 19 8.90 -5.37 17.85
N ILE A 20 7.92 -5.44 16.95
CA ILE A 20 7.95 -4.75 15.65
C ILE A 20 8.11 -3.25 15.88
N LYS A 21 7.26 -2.65 16.73
CA LYS A 21 7.30 -1.23 17.06
C LYS A 21 8.70 -0.82 17.52
N ASN A 22 9.29 -1.54 18.48
CA ASN A 22 10.60 -1.19 19.02
C ASN A 22 11.70 -1.22 17.95
N LEU A 23 11.69 -2.20 17.04
CA LEU A 23 12.67 -2.28 15.95
C LEU A 23 12.50 -1.10 14.97
N LEU A 24 11.27 -0.80 14.57
CA LEU A 24 10.97 0.31 13.66
C LEU A 24 11.25 1.68 14.31
N GLU A 25 10.99 1.81 15.61
CA GLU A 25 11.24 3.03 16.36
C GLU A 25 12.73 3.37 16.43
N ALA A 26 13.60 2.36 16.46
CA ALA A 26 15.05 2.52 16.41
C ALA A 26 15.59 3.04 15.07
N GLN A 27 14.82 2.95 13.97
CA GLN A 27 15.24 3.46 12.66
C GLN A 27 14.86 4.94 12.52
N PRO A 28 15.83 5.88 12.51
CA PRO A 28 15.55 7.32 12.54
C PRO A 28 14.73 7.83 11.34
N GLU A 29 14.89 7.21 10.17
CA GLU A 29 14.18 7.55 8.94
C GLU A 29 12.71 7.15 8.95
N ILE A 30 12.29 6.20 9.80
CA ILE A 30 10.90 5.75 9.85
C ILE A 30 10.10 6.75 10.67
N SER A 31 9.18 7.47 10.02
CA SER A 31 8.32 8.47 10.65
C SER A 31 7.06 7.83 11.23
N PHE A 32 6.36 7.00 10.47
CA PHE A 32 5.20 6.27 10.96
C PHE A 32 5.07 4.92 10.25
N ALA A 33 4.34 4.01 10.89
CA ALA A 33 4.11 2.66 10.36
C ALA A 33 2.71 2.13 10.70
N TYR A 34 2.21 1.30 9.81
CA TYR A 34 0.93 0.62 9.90
C TYR A 34 1.13 -0.88 9.76
N ALA A 35 0.48 -1.67 10.60
CA ALA A 35 0.18 -3.06 10.28
C ALA A 35 -1.13 -3.11 9.49
N HIS A 36 -1.24 -4.01 8.53
CA HIS A 36 -2.48 -4.22 7.78
C HIS A 36 -2.72 -5.71 7.47
N GLY A 37 -3.77 -5.98 6.71
CA GLY A 37 -4.05 -7.33 6.21
C GLY A 37 -4.53 -8.33 7.26
N SER A 38 -4.36 -9.61 6.95
CA SER A 38 -5.03 -10.70 7.68
C SER A 38 -4.56 -10.89 9.12
N PHE A 39 -3.36 -10.40 9.46
CA PHE A 39 -2.79 -10.43 10.80
C PHE A 39 -3.69 -9.78 11.85
N LEU A 40 -4.37 -8.68 11.49
CA LEU A 40 -5.22 -7.92 12.39
C LEU A 40 -6.60 -8.57 12.59
N GLU A 41 -7.17 -9.14 11.53
CA GLU A 41 -8.58 -9.54 11.49
C GLU A 41 -8.80 -11.03 11.82
N GLN A 42 -7.82 -11.89 11.58
CA GLN A 42 -8.01 -13.35 11.64
C GLN A 42 -7.25 -14.00 12.80
N GLU A 43 -7.77 -15.09 13.35
CA GLU A 43 -7.05 -15.91 14.34
C GLU A 43 -5.81 -16.57 13.74
N THR A 44 -5.87 -16.93 12.45
CA THR A 44 -4.75 -17.42 11.65
C THR A 44 -4.25 -16.34 10.68
N PHE A 45 -2.94 -16.17 10.57
CA PHE A 45 -2.34 -15.40 9.48
C PHE A 45 -1.17 -16.17 8.84
N GLY A 46 -0.81 -15.78 7.62
CA GLY A 46 0.36 -16.32 6.91
C GLY A 46 1.58 -15.43 7.13
N ASP A 47 1.43 -14.15 6.85
CA ASP A 47 2.42 -13.08 6.92
C ASP A 47 1.89 -11.92 7.77
N ILE A 48 2.81 -11.08 8.24
CA ILE A 48 2.52 -9.81 8.90
C ILE A 48 2.78 -8.71 7.89
N ASP A 49 1.71 -8.12 7.36
CA ASP A 49 1.82 -7.04 6.39
C ASP A 49 2.08 -5.71 7.09
N LEU A 50 3.17 -5.04 6.72
CA LEU A 50 3.62 -3.78 7.28
C LEU A 50 3.80 -2.73 6.19
N ALA A 51 3.38 -1.51 6.50
CA ALA A 51 3.59 -0.35 5.65
C ALA A 51 4.30 0.75 6.44
N ILE A 52 5.41 1.26 5.91
CA ILE A 52 6.22 2.28 6.57
C ILE A 52 6.34 3.53 5.72
N TYR A 53 6.39 4.70 6.36
CA TYR A 53 6.70 5.96 5.70
C TYR A 53 8.06 6.48 6.16
N LEU A 54 8.90 6.83 5.20
CA LEU A 54 10.26 7.30 5.42
C LEU A 54 10.33 8.83 5.29
N SER A 55 10.96 9.49 6.26
CA SER A 55 11.26 10.91 6.24
C SER A 55 12.50 11.24 7.09
N PRO A 56 13.59 11.74 6.51
CA PRO A 56 13.85 11.84 5.07
C PRO A 56 13.93 10.45 4.43
N VAL A 57 13.73 10.37 3.11
CA VAL A 57 13.91 9.13 2.34
C VAL A 57 15.41 8.90 2.12
N PRO A 58 16.03 7.83 2.68
CA PRO A 58 17.46 7.59 2.52
C PRO A 58 17.86 7.30 1.07
N ALA A 59 19.08 7.68 0.67
CA ALA A 59 19.59 7.31 -0.65
C ALA A 59 19.72 5.78 -0.77
N GLY A 60 19.05 5.19 -1.77
CA GLY A 60 19.00 3.73 -1.94
C GLY A 60 17.89 3.04 -1.14
N SER A 61 16.99 3.79 -0.49
CA SER A 61 15.74 3.22 0.01
C SER A 61 14.93 2.70 -1.19
N GLY A 62 14.45 1.47 -1.08
CA GLY A 62 13.77 0.74 -2.14
C GLY A 62 13.69 -0.73 -1.75
N THR A 63 13.59 -1.64 -2.73
CA THR A 63 13.41 -3.07 -2.47
C THR A 63 14.48 -3.69 -1.55
N TYR A 64 15.73 -3.23 -1.62
CA TYR A 64 16.78 -3.72 -0.71
C TYR A 64 16.57 -3.31 0.75
N TYR A 65 16.07 -2.09 0.98
CA TYR A 65 15.76 -1.62 2.32
C TYR A 65 14.54 -2.35 2.89
N GLU A 66 13.53 -2.59 2.05
CA GLU A 66 12.37 -3.43 2.41
C GLU A 66 12.84 -4.81 2.87
N LEU A 67 13.59 -5.51 2.02
CA LEU A 67 14.05 -6.88 2.29
C LEU A 67 14.95 -6.97 3.53
N ALA A 68 15.81 -5.98 3.77
CA ALA A 68 16.67 -5.94 4.95
C ALA A 68 15.84 -5.80 6.25
N LEU A 69 14.82 -4.94 6.24
CA LEU A 69 13.92 -4.78 7.38
C LEU A 69 13.01 -5.99 7.58
N GLU A 70 12.49 -6.57 6.50
CA GLU A 70 11.73 -7.84 6.53
C GLU A 70 12.57 -8.90 7.24
N SER A 71 13.79 -9.17 6.75
CA SER A 71 14.66 -10.20 7.32
C SER A 71 14.96 -9.95 8.81
N ALA A 72 15.20 -8.70 9.21
CA ALA A 72 15.47 -8.37 10.62
C ALA A 72 14.23 -8.57 11.51
N LEU A 73 13.04 -8.22 11.00
CA LEU A 73 11.78 -8.43 11.71
C LEU A 73 11.45 -9.93 11.81
N GLU A 74 11.60 -10.68 10.72
CA GLU A 74 11.39 -12.13 10.67
C GLU A 74 12.29 -12.87 11.67
N GLU A 75 13.56 -12.48 11.77
CA GLU A 75 14.50 -13.03 12.76
C GLU A 75 14.06 -12.73 14.19
N LEU A 76 13.54 -11.53 14.45
CA LEU A 76 13.13 -11.08 15.79
C LEU A 76 11.83 -11.73 16.29
N ILE A 77 10.87 -11.96 15.38
CA ILE A 77 9.51 -12.39 15.73
C ILE A 77 9.20 -13.82 15.32
N HIS A 78 10.02 -14.42 14.44
CA HIS A 78 9.86 -15.77 13.88
C HIS A 78 8.57 -15.96 13.06
N TYR A 79 8.10 -14.89 12.42
CA TYR A 79 6.96 -14.91 11.50
C TYR A 79 7.35 -14.22 10.20
N PRO A 80 6.83 -14.67 9.05
CA PRO A 80 7.03 -13.98 7.78
C PRO A 80 6.50 -12.55 7.82
N VAL A 81 7.21 -11.63 7.19
CA VAL A 81 6.84 -10.20 7.11
C VAL A 81 6.88 -9.76 5.66
N ASP A 82 5.81 -9.09 5.20
CA ASP A 82 5.81 -8.33 3.94
C ASP A 82 5.81 -6.85 4.29
N LEU A 83 6.88 -6.14 3.94
CA LEU A 83 7.06 -4.74 4.24
C LEU A 83 7.05 -3.92 2.96
N ARG A 84 6.23 -2.87 2.94
CA ARG A 84 6.09 -1.94 1.82
C ARG A 84 6.38 -0.50 2.23
N ILE A 85 7.18 0.21 1.44
CA ILE A 85 7.43 1.65 1.63
C ILE A 85 6.29 2.48 1.01
N LEU A 86 5.62 3.30 1.83
CA LEU A 86 4.49 4.14 1.43
C LEU A 86 4.86 5.32 0.54
N ASN A 87 6.12 5.78 0.57
CA ASN A 87 6.57 6.92 -0.22
C ASN A 87 6.31 6.70 -1.71
N GLU A 88 6.63 5.51 -2.23
CA GLU A 88 6.55 5.15 -3.65
C GLU A 88 5.43 4.15 -3.98
N ALA A 89 4.68 3.67 -2.98
CA ALA A 89 3.61 2.71 -3.18
C ALA A 89 2.48 3.23 -4.11
N PRO A 90 1.79 2.35 -4.85
CA PRO A 90 0.62 2.74 -5.64
C PRO A 90 -0.48 3.38 -4.77
N LEU A 91 -1.25 4.30 -5.36
CA LEU A 91 -2.28 5.05 -4.62
C LEU A 91 -3.33 4.15 -3.97
N SER A 92 -3.73 3.08 -4.66
CA SER A 92 -4.67 2.08 -4.14
C SER A 92 -4.15 1.41 -2.87
N PHE A 93 -2.85 1.13 -2.80
CA PHE A 93 -2.19 0.57 -1.62
C PHE A 93 -2.17 1.57 -0.47
N LYS A 94 -1.73 2.82 -0.72
CA LYS A 94 -1.73 3.90 0.29
C LYS A 94 -3.11 4.07 0.91
N TYR A 95 -4.15 4.13 0.09
CA TYR A 95 -5.53 4.25 0.56
C TYR A 95 -5.98 3.04 1.40
N SER A 96 -5.66 1.82 0.96
CA SER A 96 -5.97 0.59 1.71
C SER A 96 -5.32 0.59 3.10
N VAL A 97 -4.04 0.98 3.19
CA VAL A 97 -3.31 1.08 4.45
C VAL A 97 -3.91 2.15 5.37
N LEU A 98 -4.23 3.33 4.83
CA LEU A 98 -4.83 4.41 5.63
C LEU A 98 -6.22 4.07 6.15
N ARG A 99 -7.02 3.35 5.35
CA ARG A 99 -8.41 3.02 5.68
C ARG A 99 -8.53 1.83 6.63
N ASN A 100 -7.75 0.78 6.38
CA ASN A 100 -7.92 -0.52 7.03
C ASN A 100 -6.72 -0.89 7.93
N GLY A 101 -5.59 -0.19 7.82
CA GLY A 101 -4.41 -0.45 8.62
C GLY A 101 -4.57 0.03 10.07
N THR A 102 -3.93 -0.69 10.98
CA THR A 102 -3.74 -0.27 12.37
C THR A 102 -2.38 0.39 12.52
N ARG A 103 -2.37 1.62 13.02
CA ARG A 103 -1.14 2.37 13.29
C ARG A 103 -0.36 1.71 14.43
N ILE A 104 0.90 1.37 14.16
CA ILE A 104 1.80 0.70 15.13
C ILE A 104 2.89 1.63 15.65
N LEU A 105 3.26 2.66 14.88
CA LEU A 105 4.27 3.66 15.22
C LEU A 105 3.89 5.00 14.61
N GLU A 106 4.11 6.07 15.35
CA GLU A 106 3.96 7.45 14.90
C GLU A 106 4.97 8.30 15.67
N LYS A 107 5.94 8.85 14.95
CA LYS A 107 6.94 9.80 15.49
C LYS A 107 6.60 11.23 15.13
N ASP A 108 5.92 11.43 14.00
CA ASP A 108 5.55 12.74 13.47
C ASP A 108 4.11 12.68 12.96
N GLU A 109 3.20 13.28 13.72
CA GLU A 109 1.78 13.31 13.39
C GLU A 109 1.51 14.21 12.18
N ASP A 110 2.22 15.33 12.05
CA ASP A 110 2.03 16.29 10.97
C ASP A 110 2.36 15.66 9.61
N LEU A 111 3.44 14.88 9.53
CA LEU A 111 3.79 14.11 8.33
C LEU A 111 2.73 13.07 7.98
N ARG A 112 2.15 12.39 8.97
CA ARG A 112 1.07 11.43 8.74
C ARG A 112 -0.19 12.13 8.23
N VAL A 113 -0.59 13.24 8.84
CA VAL A 113 -1.77 14.01 8.42
C VAL A 113 -1.57 14.54 7.00
N ALA A 114 -0.40 15.12 6.71
CA ALA A 114 -0.06 15.57 5.37
C ALA A 114 -0.10 14.43 4.33
N PHE A 115 0.40 13.24 4.69
CA PHE A 115 0.32 12.06 3.82
C PHE A 115 -1.12 11.61 3.58
N GLN A 116 -1.98 11.68 4.60
CA GLN A 116 -3.40 11.34 4.50
C GLN A 116 -4.16 12.32 3.62
N GLU A 117 -3.89 13.62 3.74
CA GLU A 117 -4.49 14.67 2.90
C GLU A 117 -4.06 14.55 1.43
N GLN A 118 -2.80 14.19 1.18
CA GLN A 118 -2.24 14.00 -0.15
C GLN A 118 -2.67 12.68 -0.82
N THR A 119 -3.24 11.75 -0.06
CA THR A 119 -3.77 10.49 -0.58
C THR A 119 -5.27 10.68 -0.83
N PRO A 120 -5.72 10.98 -2.07
CA PRO A 120 -7.13 11.26 -2.32
C PRO A 120 -7.96 10.02 -1.97
N SER A 121 -9.07 10.22 -1.27
CA SER A 121 -9.96 9.15 -0.79
C SER A 121 -10.73 8.41 -1.90
N SER A 122 -10.38 8.63 -3.16
CA SER A 122 -11.20 8.31 -4.32
C SER A 122 -10.49 7.35 -5.27
N ILE A 123 -10.90 6.08 -5.19
CA ILE A 123 -10.97 5.17 -6.34
C ILE A 123 -12.09 5.58 -7.31
N THR A 124 -12.61 6.81 -7.19
CA THR A 124 -13.53 7.49 -8.12
C THR A 124 -12.81 7.86 -9.43
N ILE A 125 -12.16 6.90 -10.08
CA ILE A 125 -11.69 7.05 -11.46
C ILE A 125 -11.95 5.76 -12.24
N LEU A 126 -13.14 5.20 -12.09
CA LEU A 126 -13.83 4.63 -13.22
C LEU A 126 -15.15 5.41 -13.33
N PRO A 127 -15.32 6.32 -14.30
CA PRO A 127 -16.68 6.65 -14.70
C PRO A 127 -17.39 5.31 -15.03
N PRO A 128 -18.70 5.15 -14.78
CA PRO A 128 -19.42 4.02 -15.34
C PRO A 128 -19.08 3.99 -16.83
N ALA A 129 -18.61 2.85 -17.33
CA ALA A 129 -18.40 2.67 -18.76
C ALA A 129 -19.68 3.17 -19.43
N PRO A 130 -19.64 4.12 -20.38
CA PRO A 130 -20.87 4.61 -20.95
C PRO A 130 -21.62 3.41 -21.51
N GLU A 131 -22.83 3.19 -21.00
CA GLU A 131 -23.82 2.22 -21.45
C GLU A 131 -24.16 2.34 -22.97
N ALA A 132 -23.44 3.18 -23.71
CA ALA A 132 -23.65 3.55 -25.11
C ALA A 132 -22.87 2.71 -26.14
N LEU A 133 -22.28 1.57 -25.76
CA LEU A 133 -21.69 0.63 -26.74
C LEU A 133 -22.59 -0.56 -27.11
N LEU A 134 -23.86 -0.55 -26.70
CA LEU A 134 -24.87 -1.55 -27.12
C LEU A 134 -26.04 -0.96 -27.92
N GLU A 135 -25.89 0.21 -28.55
CA GLU A 135 -26.90 0.74 -29.48
C GLU A 135 -26.18 1.20 -30.75
N GLY A 136 -25.98 0.29 -31.71
CA GLY A 136 -25.18 0.58 -32.89
C GLY A 136 -25.16 -0.50 -33.98
N GLY A 137 -26.32 -0.94 -34.44
CA GLY A 137 -26.46 -1.46 -35.81
C GLY A 137 -27.84 -1.11 -36.38
N PRO A 138 -28.04 -1.04 -37.70
CA PRO A 138 -27.19 -0.53 -38.79
C PRO A 138 -27.80 0.78 -39.38
N GLY A 139 -26.99 1.75 -39.79
CA GLY A 139 -27.56 2.97 -40.40
C GLY A 139 -26.55 4.05 -40.79
N SER A 140 -26.06 3.94 -42.04
CA SER A 140 -25.68 5.03 -42.95
C SER A 140 -25.38 6.42 -42.38
N VAL A 141 -24.11 6.87 -42.48
CA VAL A 141 -23.80 8.24 -42.94
C VAL A 141 -22.53 8.20 -43.78
N LYS A 142 -22.66 8.66 -45.03
CA LYS A 142 -21.57 8.87 -45.99
C LYS A 142 -20.78 10.11 -45.57
N TYR A 143 -19.45 10.01 -45.51
CA TYR A 143 -18.60 11.21 -45.45
C TYR A 143 -18.27 11.64 -46.87
N ASP A 144 -18.88 12.76 -47.27
CA ASP A 144 -18.53 13.47 -48.48
C ASP A 144 -17.88 14.81 -48.11
N HIS A 145 -16.74 15.07 -48.76
CA HIS A 145 -16.00 16.31 -48.93
C HIS A 145 -15.72 17.24 -47.72
N LEU A 146 -14.42 17.44 -47.41
CA LEU A 146 -13.75 18.70 -47.80
C LEU A 146 -12.23 18.57 -47.87
N ARG A 147 -11.72 18.98 -49.03
CA ARG A 147 -10.33 19.19 -49.44
C ARG A 147 -9.72 20.37 -48.69
N VAL A 148 -8.50 20.22 -48.16
CA VAL A 148 -7.52 21.31 -48.06
C VAL A 148 -6.13 20.77 -48.41
N GLU A 149 -5.58 21.32 -49.48
CA GLU A 149 -4.21 21.14 -49.97
C GLU A 149 -3.17 21.60 -48.95
N LYS A 150 -1.96 21.01 -48.98
CA LYS A 150 -0.72 21.79 -49.18
C LYS A 150 0.50 20.90 -49.46
N ARG A 151 1.02 21.06 -50.68
CA ARG A 151 2.44 21.15 -51.11
C ARG A 151 3.51 20.48 -50.24
N SER A 152 4.27 19.57 -50.85
CA SER A 152 5.67 19.79 -51.28
C SER A 152 6.02 18.77 -52.35
#